data_AF-A0A5C6MCT9-F1
#
_entry.id   AF-A0A5C6MCT9-F1
#
_cell.length_a   1.000
_cell.length_b   1.000
_cell.length_c   1.000
_cell.angle_alpha   90.00
_cell.angle_beta   90.00
_cell.angle_gamma   90.00
#
_symmetry.space_group_name_H-M   'P 1'
#
loop_
_entity.id
_entity.type
_entity.pdbx_description
1 polymer ?
#
loop_
_entity_poly.entity_id
_entity_poly.type
_entity_poly.pdbx_seq_one_letter_code
_entity_poly.pdbx_strand_id
1 'polypeptide(L)'
;MGARLWLGGSTGSKPSVGIRRDHSTVGNYMKFLVLPRGVVGALLGPVFLVLLVGWVRPSAPAPKRLSKPTKAQDSLDYMLLEVNGKSRMVRNGDELVVVRGDVITVRQAALVGRAPLKEVHVVGLPAAFKPNKGSDRRDVAFRTSDLDRKLSEEAKGEVFAVTALTQRHLAGAVYLRLIDPVLRYVEISINGQKRVLRDGEAFQAKSEDQFKVDQVITNIEGTSDVSVQVAPLSEQDPQVFEMRFLRSGQVFARIPMRLGSG
;
A
#
# COMPACT_ATOMS: atom_id res chain seq x y z
N MET A 1 -1.20 -31.56 -30.21
CA MET A 1 0.10 -31.21 -30.85
C MET A 1 0.86 -30.34 -29.87
N GLY A 2 1.92 -30.88 -29.28
CA GLY A 2 2.67 -30.23 -28.19
C GLY A 2 3.94 -29.53 -28.70
N ALA A 3 4.28 -28.39 -28.09
CA ALA A 3 5.55 -27.71 -28.31
C ALA A 3 6.41 -27.85 -27.05
N ARG A 4 7.61 -28.40 -27.24
CA ARG A 4 8.69 -28.55 -26.25
C ARG A 4 9.49 -27.25 -26.17
N LEU A 5 9.86 -26.86 -24.94
CA LEU A 5 10.85 -25.82 -24.66
C LEU A 5 12.25 -26.45 -24.63
N TRP A 6 13.25 -25.80 -25.25
CA TRP A 6 14.66 -26.20 -25.23
C TRP A 6 15.45 -25.12 -24.47
N LEU A 7 16.30 -25.54 -23.53
CA LEU A 7 17.24 -24.67 -22.80
C LEU A 7 18.65 -25.09 -23.20
N GLY A 8 19.37 -24.19 -23.90
CA GLY A 8 20.79 -24.34 -24.18
C GLY A 8 21.62 -23.63 -23.11
N GLY A 9 22.55 -24.36 -22.50
CA GLY A 9 23.58 -23.81 -21.61
C GLY A 9 24.81 -23.34 -22.40
N SER A 10 25.52 -22.35 -21.85
CA SER A 10 26.90 -22.03 -22.25
C SER A 10 27.69 -21.55 -21.01
N THR A 11 28.93 -22.02 -20.94
CA THR A 11 29.89 -21.97 -19.84
C THR A 11 30.79 -20.73 -19.89
N GLY A 12 31.01 -20.10 -18.72
CA GLY A 12 32.33 -19.62 -18.25
C GLY A 12 32.92 -18.31 -18.78
N SER A 13 32.95 -17.26 -17.95
CA SER A 13 34.17 -16.52 -17.51
C SER A 13 33.81 -15.25 -16.69
N LYS A 14 34.63 -14.96 -15.67
CA LYS A 14 34.74 -13.70 -14.90
C LYS A 14 36.09 -13.03 -15.29
N PRO A 15 36.43 -11.75 -14.95
CA PRO A 15 35.83 -10.87 -13.93
C PRO A 15 35.71 -9.35 -14.28
N SER A 16 35.14 -8.60 -13.33
CA SER A 16 35.53 -7.26 -12.82
C SER A 16 34.52 -6.09 -12.89
N VAL A 17 34.18 -5.63 -11.66
CA VAL A 17 33.96 -4.28 -11.10
C VAL A 17 33.16 -3.22 -11.87
N GLY A 18 32.08 -2.77 -11.23
CA GLY A 18 31.46 -1.46 -11.44
C GLY A 18 30.00 -1.41 -10.96
N ILE A 19 29.74 -1.36 -9.65
CA ILE A 19 28.35 -1.14 -9.17
C ILE A 19 28.03 0.35 -9.23
N ARG A 20 27.53 0.72 -10.40
CA ARG A 20 26.61 1.85 -10.64
C ARG A 20 25.33 1.61 -9.83
N ARG A 21 24.79 2.65 -9.18
CA ARG A 21 23.41 2.58 -8.66
C ARG A 21 22.47 2.78 -9.84
N ASP A 22 21.89 1.68 -10.30
CA ASP A 22 20.92 1.66 -11.38
C ASP A 22 19.54 2.17 -10.94
N HIS A 23 18.95 3.01 -11.79
CA HIS A 23 17.51 3.20 -11.84
C HIS A 23 16.88 1.89 -12.35
N SER A 24 16.01 1.28 -11.55
CA SER A 24 15.32 0.04 -11.91
C SER A 24 14.40 0.27 -13.11
N THR A 25 14.92 -0.03 -14.30
CA THR A 25 14.15 -0.14 -15.53
C THR A 25 13.50 -1.52 -15.55
N VAL A 26 12.20 -1.60 -15.26
CA VAL A 26 11.46 -2.86 -15.40
C VAL A 26 11.04 -2.99 -16.87
N GLY A 27 11.97 -3.46 -17.70
CA GLY A 27 11.70 -3.71 -19.12
C GLY A 27 10.96 -5.02 -19.32
N ASN A 28 9.63 -5.04 -19.13
CA ASN A 28 8.79 -6.15 -19.55
C ASN A 28 8.20 -5.85 -20.93
N TYR A 29 8.60 -6.63 -21.94
CA TYR A 29 7.96 -6.64 -23.25
C TYR A 29 6.83 -7.68 -23.22
N MET A 30 5.58 -7.25 -23.41
CA MET A 30 4.43 -8.16 -23.55
C MET A 30 3.97 -8.21 -25.01
N LYS A 31 3.91 -9.43 -25.59
CA LYS A 31 3.22 -9.72 -26.84
C LYS A 31 1.91 -10.42 -26.50
N PHE A 32 0.78 -9.91 -27.01
CA PHE A 32 -0.54 -10.49 -26.77
C PHE A 32 -0.96 -11.38 -27.94
N LEU A 33 -1.51 -12.56 -27.61
CA LEU A 33 -2.19 -13.46 -28.54
C LEU A 33 -3.65 -13.55 -28.09
N VAL A 34 -4.57 -13.04 -28.90
CA VAL A 34 -6.01 -13.01 -28.59
C VAL A 34 -6.69 -14.19 -29.27
N LEU A 35 -7.47 -14.97 -28.51
CA LEU A 35 -8.33 -16.04 -29.03
C LEU A 35 -9.80 -15.65 -28.86
N PRO A 36 -10.68 -15.82 -29.87
CA PRO A 36 -12.08 -15.45 -29.77
C PRO A 36 -12.92 -16.59 -29.17
N ARG A 37 -13.82 -16.27 -28.24
CA ARG A 37 -14.94 -17.14 -27.84
C ARG A 37 -16.21 -16.35 -27.53
N GLY A 38 -17.28 -16.73 -28.23
CA GLY A 38 -18.67 -16.97 -27.77
C GLY A 38 -19.39 -15.92 -26.92
N VAL A 39 -20.35 -15.24 -27.54
CA VAL A 39 -21.34 -14.30 -26.98
C VAL A 39 -22.51 -15.05 -26.33
N VAL A 40 -22.94 -14.67 -25.10
CA VAL A 40 -24.32 -14.88 -24.61
C VAL A 40 -24.75 -13.79 -23.60
N GLY A 41 -25.85 -13.07 -23.92
CA GLY A 41 -27.01 -12.85 -23.04
C GLY A 41 -26.99 -11.76 -21.95
N ALA A 42 -27.80 -10.71 -22.17
CA ALA A 42 -28.17 -9.65 -21.22
C ALA A 42 -29.36 -10.05 -20.31
N LEU A 43 -29.51 -9.39 -19.15
CA LEU A 43 -30.81 -9.20 -18.44
C LEU A 43 -30.73 -8.07 -17.38
N LEU A 44 -31.84 -7.34 -17.26
CA LEU A 44 -32.08 -6.06 -16.55
C LEU A 44 -32.75 -6.24 -15.17
N GLY A 45 -32.52 -5.25 -14.27
CA GLY A 45 -33.45 -4.76 -13.23
C GLY A 45 -32.99 -4.93 -11.77
N PRO A 46 -33.65 -4.30 -10.76
CA PRO A 46 -34.46 -3.07 -10.73
C PRO A 46 -33.98 -2.01 -9.68
N VAL A 47 -34.67 -0.87 -9.68
CA VAL A 47 -34.47 0.34 -8.86
C VAL A 47 -34.82 0.12 -7.37
N PHE A 48 -33.94 0.56 -6.46
CA PHE A 48 -34.19 0.57 -5.01
C PHE A 48 -34.64 1.96 -4.53
N LEU A 49 -35.77 1.99 -3.82
CA LEU A 49 -36.33 3.15 -3.12
C LEU A 49 -35.68 3.26 -1.71
N VAL A 50 -35.10 4.41 -1.38
CA VAL A 50 -34.49 4.68 -0.07
C VAL A 50 -35.47 5.45 0.82
N LEU A 51 -35.89 4.85 1.92
CA LEU A 51 -36.61 5.50 3.02
C LEU A 51 -35.58 6.05 4.04
N LEU A 52 -35.52 7.37 4.18
CA LEU A 52 -34.75 8.04 5.23
C LEU A 52 -35.60 8.11 6.51
N VAL A 53 -35.32 7.21 7.46
CA VAL A 53 -35.81 7.34 8.84
C VAL A 53 -34.81 8.18 9.62
N GLY A 54 -35.24 9.33 10.11
CA GLY A 54 -34.44 10.24 10.94
C GLY A 54 -34.21 9.65 12.33
N TRP A 55 -32.95 9.30 12.63
CA TRP A 55 -32.52 8.92 13.97
C TRP A 55 -32.05 10.16 14.75
N VAL A 56 -32.76 10.48 15.83
CA VAL A 56 -32.34 11.47 16.83
C VAL A 56 -31.16 10.89 17.62
N ARG A 57 -30.01 11.57 17.60
CA ARG A 57 -28.80 11.15 18.33
C ARG A 57 -28.96 11.47 19.82
N PRO A 58 -28.75 10.51 20.75
CA PRO A 58 -28.54 10.83 22.15
C PRO A 58 -27.21 11.58 22.30
N SER A 59 -27.26 12.72 22.99
CA SER A 59 -26.09 13.54 23.35
C SER A 59 -25.13 12.74 24.21
N ALA A 60 -23.90 12.54 23.72
CA ALA A 60 -22.83 11.88 24.46
C ALA A 60 -22.46 12.67 25.73
N PRO A 61 -22.21 11.99 26.88
CA PRO A 61 -21.71 12.66 28.07
C PRO A 61 -20.31 13.22 27.80
N ALA A 62 -20.08 14.46 28.23
CA ALA A 62 -18.79 15.14 28.10
C ALA A 62 -17.65 14.29 28.67
N PRO A 63 -16.47 14.23 28.02
CA PRO A 63 -15.35 13.45 28.50
C PRO A 63 -14.93 13.99 29.88
N LYS A 64 -14.92 13.11 30.89
CA LYS A 64 -14.34 13.38 32.20
C LYS A 64 -12.90 13.84 31.98
N ARG A 65 -12.63 15.11 32.32
CA ARG A 65 -11.28 15.70 32.28
C ARG A 65 -10.30 14.78 33.00
N LEU A 66 -9.39 14.18 32.23
CA LEU A 66 -8.23 13.47 32.73
C LEU A 66 -7.43 14.40 33.64
N SER A 67 -7.03 13.83 34.77
CA SER A 67 -6.32 14.42 35.89
C SER A 67 -5.06 15.21 35.49
N LYS A 68 -4.75 16.24 36.30
CA LYS A 68 -3.51 17.02 36.39
C LYS A 68 -2.26 16.27 35.87
N PRO A 69 -1.38 16.90 35.07
CA PRO A 69 -0.17 16.25 34.56
C PRO A 69 0.77 15.89 35.71
N THR A 70 0.78 14.61 36.07
CA THR A 70 1.84 13.98 36.86
C THR A 70 3.16 14.22 36.12
N LYS A 71 4.19 14.68 36.84
CA LYS A 71 5.52 15.10 36.33
C LYS A 71 5.92 14.36 35.04
N ALA A 72 6.28 15.13 34.01
CA ALA A 72 6.75 14.74 32.68
C ALA A 72 8.03 13.86 32.65
N GLN A 73 8.38 13.23 33.76
CA GLN A 73 9.63 12.49 33.92
C GLN A 73 9.58 11.09 33.29
N ASP A 74 8.40 10.57 32.98
CA ASP A 74 8.22 9.24 32.36
C ASP A 74 7.46 9.32 31.02
N SER A 75 7.38 10.50 30.41
CA SER A 75 6.71 10.66 29.12
C SER A 75 7.58 10.17 27.97
N LEU A 76 6.93 9.66 26.92
CA LEU A 76 7.55 9.38 25.64
C LEU A 76 8.18 10.67 25.08
N ASP A 77 9.42 10.56 24.62
CA ASP A 77 10.10 11.60 23.85
C ASP A 77 9.84 11.35 22.36
N TYR A 78 10.36 10.23 21.85
CA TYR A 78 10.20 9.83 20.45
C TYR A 78 10.13 8.32 20.27
N MET A 79 9.62 7.91 19.10
CA MET A 79 9.77 6.56 18.56
C MET A 79 10.57 6.59 17.26
N LEU A 80 11.46 5.61 17.10
CA LEU A 80 12.12 5.32 15.84
C LEU A 80 11.34 4.21 15.13
N LEU A 81 10.68 4.58 14.04
CA LEU A 81 9.89 3.68 13.20
C LEU A 81 10.62 3.47 11.87
N GLU A 82 10.67 2.26 11.37
CA GLU A 82 11.19 1.93 10.04
C GLU A 82 10.02 1.66 9.11
N VAL A 83 9.88 2.46 8.04
CA VAL A 83 8.85 2.29 7.02
C VAL A 83 9.52 1.77 5.76
N ASN A 84 9.16 0.57 5.31
CA ASN A 84 9.75 -0.09 4.13
C ASN A 84 11.30 -0.03 4.11
N GLY A 85 11.96 -0.25 5.24
CA GLY A 85 13.42 -0.23 5.36
C GLY A 85 14.04 1.13 5.70
N LYS A 86 13.26 2.21 5.82
CA LYS A 86 13.76 3.57 6.10
C LYS A 86 13.33 4.08 7.47
N SER A 87 14.31 4.42 8.29
CA SER A 87 14.08 4.95 9.64
C SER A 87 13.52 6.37 9.63
N ARG A 88 12.51 6.60 10.46
CA ARG A 88 11.81 7.85 10.72
C ARG A 88 11.67 8.02 12.23
N MET A 89 12.13 9.15 12.74
CA MET A 89 11.91 9.52 14.14
C MET A 89 10.61 10.31 14.24
N VAL A 90 9.71 9.91 15.14
CA VAL A 90 8.41 10.54 15.35
C VAL A 90 8.29 10.91 16.82
N ARG A 91 7.98 12.16 17.15
CA ARG A 91 7.87 12.60 18.54
C ARG A 91 6.54 12.21 19.15
N ASN A 92 6.48 12.19 20.47
CA ASN A 92 5.25 11.94 21.20
C ASN A 92 4.15 12.94 20.80
N GLY A 93 2.98 12.42 20.43
CA GLY A 93 1.84 13.18 19.92
C GLY A 93 1.86 13.45 18.41
N ASP A 94 2.99 13.24 17.73
CA ASP A 94 3.10 13.50 16.30
C ASP A 94 2.49 12.38 15.44
N GLU A 95 2.16 12.74 14.20
CA GLU A 95 1.66 11.84 13.18
C GLU A 95 2.75 11.52 12.14
N LEU A 96 2.83 10.23 11.76
CA LEU A 96 3.58 9.76 10.60
C LEU A 96 2.60 9.30 9.52
N VAL A 97 2.65 9.96 8.36
CA VAL A 97 1.86 9.57 7.19
C VAL A 97 2.52 8.36 6.52
N VAL A 98 1.75 7.30 6.32
CA VAL A 98 2.18 6.04 5.68
C VAL A 98 1.13 5.59 4.67
N VAL A 99 1.56 4.84 3.64
CA VAL A 99 0.65 4.31 2.64
C VAL A 99 0.13 2.94 3.06
N ARG A 100 -1.17 2.69 2.88
CA ARG A 100 -1.78 1.39 3.16
C ARG A 100 -1.04 0.27 2.38
N GLY A 101 -0.66 -0.78 3.11
CA GLY A 101 0.22 -1.85 2.64
C GLY A 101 1.69 -1.69 3.02
N ASP A 102 2.12 -0.52 3.55
CA ASP A 102 3.49 -0.34 4.04
C ASP A 102 3.81 -1.31 5.18
N VAL A 103 5.06 -1.76 5.21
CA VAL A 103 5.63 -2.54 6.30
C VAL A 103 6.28 -1.58 7.29
N ILE A 104 5.85 -1.63 8.54
CA ILE A 104 6.34 -0.79 9.62
C ILE A 104 7.03 -1.67 10.65
N THR A 105 8.22 -1.27 11.08
CA THR A 105 8.91 -1.87 12.22
C THR A 105 9.14 -0.80 13.28
N VAL A 106 8.57 -0.98 14.47
CA VAL A 106 8.99 -0.20 15.64
C VAL A 106 10.40 -0.68 15.99
N ARG A 107 11.39 0.21 16.06
CA ARG A 107 12.78 -0.15 16.41
C ARG A 107 13.15 0.29 17.82
N GLN A 108 12.64 1.45 18.22
CA GLN A 108 12.98 2.06 19.49
C GLN A 108 11.87 2.99 19.95
N ALA A 109 11.67 3.08 21.26
CA ALA A 109 10.95 4.17 21.90
C ALA A 109 11.82 4.72 23.04
N ALA A 110 12.02 6.03 23.07
CA ALA A 110 12.83 6.72 24.07
C ALA A 110 11.92 7.55 24.98
N LEU A 111 12.18 7.52 26.29
CA LEU A 111 11.46 8.32 27.28
C LEU A 111 12.34 9.49 27.76
N VAL A 112 11.71 10.59 28.18
CA VAL A 112 12.43 11.79 28.68
C VAL A 112 13.16 11.53 30.01
N GLY A 113 12.81 10.47 30.75
CA GLY A 113 13.50 10.08 31.97
C GLY A 113 14.03 8.65 31.99
N ARG A 114 14.31 8.15 33.21
CA ARG A 114 15.01 6.88 33.43
C ARG A 114 14.09 5.69 33.59
N ALA A 115 12.77 5.89 33.49
CA ALA A 115 11.84 4.78 33.58
C ALA A 115 12.10 3.76 32.47
N PRO A 116 12.11 2.46 32.79
CA PRO A 116 12.25 1.44 31.77
C PRO A 116 10.96 1.36 30.93
N LEU A 117 11.11 1.35 29.62
CA LEU A 117 10.05 0.98 28.69
C LEU A 117 9.67 -0.48 28.95
N LYS A 118 8.39 -0.76 29.18
CA LYS A 118 7.90 -2.12 29.39
C LYS A 118 7.56 -2.78 28.05
N GLU A 119 6.79 -2.08 27.22
CA GLU A 119 6.28 -2.59 25.95
C GLU A 119 5.80 -1.45 25.04
N VAL A 120 5.80 -1.71 23.73
CA VAL A 120 5.10 -0.90 22.74
C VAL A 120 3.89 -1.68 22.25
N HIS A 121 2.76 -1.00 22.12
CA HIS A 121 1.52 -1.59 21.65
C HIS A 121 0.98 -0.81 20.45
N VAL A 122 0.76 -1.53 19.35
CA VAL A 122 0.18 -1.01 18.11
C VAL A 122 -1.33 -1.26 18.16
N VAL A 123 -2.11 -0.20 18.29
CA VAL A 123 -3.57 -0.29 18.29
C VAL A 123 -4.04 -0.78 16.92
N GLY A 124 -5.00 -1.72 16.91
CA GLY A 124 -5.51 -2.33 15.69
C GLY A 124 -4.75 -3.58 15.22
N LEU A 125 -3.59 -3.87 15.79
CA LEU A 125 -2.87 -5.09 15.44
C LEU A 125 -3.46 -6.31 16.18
N PRO A 126 -3.79 -7.42 15.49
CA PRO A 126 -4.35 -8.61 16.14
C PRO A 126 -3.43 -9.18 17.21
N ALA A 127 -4.00 -9.72 18.29
CA ALA A 127 -3.24 -10.29 19.42
C ALA A 127 -2.35 -11.50 19.06
N ALA A 128 -2.49 -12.05 17.84
CA ALA A 128 -1.60 -13.07 17.28
C ALA A 128 -0.19 -12.51 16.97
N PHE A 129 -0.04 -11.20 16.76
CA PHE A 129 1.24 -10.53 16.51
C PHE A 129 1.99 -10.20 17.81
N LYS A 130 1.98 -11.12 18.78
CA LYS A 130 2.81 -10.97 19.98
C LYS A 130 4.28 -11.16 19.59
N PRO A 131 5.20 -10.27 20.01
CA PRO A 131 6.61 -10.49 19.81
C PRO A 131 7.02 -11.83 20.43
N ASN A 132 7.85 -12.60 19.73
CA ASN A 132 8.33 -13.90 20.20
C ASN A 132 8.95 -13.73 21.59
N LYS A 133 8.58 -14.61 22.54
CA LYS A 133 9.19 -14.64 23.88
C LYS A 133 10.72 -14.74 23.73
N GLY A 134 11.44 -13.67 24.06
CA GLY A 134 12.91 -13.61 24.00
C GLY A 134 13.47 -12.67 22.93
N SER A 135 12.66 -12.19 21.98
CA SER A 135 13.04 -11.01 21.20
C SER A 135 12.90 -9.79 22.09
N ASP A 136 13.88 -8.88 22.03
CA ASP A 136 13.77 -7.55 22.61
C ASP A 136 12.39 -7.01 22.23
N ARG A 137 11.53 -6.72 23.23
CA ARG A 137 10.11 -6.30 23.08
C ARG A 137 9.95 -4.92 22.38
N ARG A 138 10.98 -4.52 21.65
CA ARG A 138 11.20 -3.25 20.98
C ARG A 138 11.02 -3.37 19.47
N ASP A 139 11.16 -4.58 18.91
CA ASP A 139 11.06 -4.83 17.47
C ASP A 139 9.72 -5.48 17.11
N VAL A 140 8.73 -4.65 16.80
CA VAL A 140 7.41 -5.10 16.29
C VAL A 140 7.30 -4.73 14.83
N ALA A 141 7.32 -5.73 13.96
CA ALA A 141 7.12 -5.57 12.51
C ALA A 141 5.71 -6.01 12.11
N PHE A 142 5.01 -5.17 11.35
CA PHE A 142 3.66 -5.45 10.87
C PHE A 142 3.40 -4.74 9.54
N ARG A 143 2.41 -5.22 8.78
CA ARG A 143 1.92 -4.52 7.59
C ARG A 143 0.70 -3.69 7.97
N THR A 144 0.59 -2.47 7.45
CA THR A 144 -0.57 -1.60 7.71
C THR A 144 -1.90 -2.16 7.19
N SER A 145 -1.86 -3.13 6.27
CA SER A 145 -3.04 -3.90 5.83
C SER A 145 -3.59 -4.83 6.90
N ASP A 146 -2.79 -5.20 7.90
CA ASP A 146 -3.15 -6.16 8.93
C ASP A 146 -3.85 -5.48 10.13
N LEU A 147 -3.93 -4.15 10.11
CA LEU A 147 -4.59 -3.37 11.14
C LEU A 147 -6.13 -3.43 11.00
N ASP A 148 -6.80 -3.75 12.09
CA ASP A 148 -8.26 -3.74 12.15
C ASP A 148 -8.77 -2.29 12.12
N ARG A 149 -9.39 -1.90 11.00
CA ARG A 149 -9.96 -0.57 10.75
C ARG A 149 -10.87 -0.09 11.87
N LYS A 150 -11.60 -1.00 12.53
CA LYS A 150 -12.55 -0.67 13.60
C LYS A 150 -11.87 -0.13 14.86
N LEU A 151 -10.59 -0.43 15.05
CA LEU A 151 -9.80 -0.03 16.21
C LEU A 151 -8.99 1.26 15.98
N SER A 152 -9.15 1.91 14.83
CA SER A 152 -8.61 3.27 14.63
C SER A 152 -9.29 4.29 15.57
N GLU A 153 -8.64 5.44 15.83
CA GLU A 153 -9.10 6.48 16.78
C GLU A 153 -10.56 6.96 16.52
N GLU A 154 -11.02 6.89 15.26
CA GLU A 154 -12.39 7.23 14.84
C GLU A 154 -13.16 6.07 14.20
N ALA A 155 -12.65 4.84 14.28
CA ALA A 155 -13.19 3.64 13.61
C ALA A 155 -13.33 3.75 12.07
N LYS A 156 -12.62 4.69 11.42
CA LYS A 156 -12.58 4.89 9.95
C LYS A 156 -11.44 4.15 9.23
N GLY A 157 -10.46 3.65 9.98
CA GLY A 157 -9.28 2.96 9.44
C GLY A 157 -8.21 3.91 8.88
N GLU A 158 -8.20 5.16 9.34
CA GLU A 158 -7.29 6.22 8.90
C GLU A 158 -6.16 6.50 9.88
N VAL A 159 -6.43 6.55 11.20
CA VAL A 159 -5.43 6.91 12.21
C VAL A 159 -5.33 5.84 13.29
N PHE A 160 -4.11 5.34 13.53
CA PHE A 160 -3.84 4.31 14.54
C PHE A 160 -2.75 4.76 15.50
N ALA A 161 -2.94 4.52 16.80
CA ALA A 161 -1.92 4.82 17.79
C ALA A 161 -0.89 3.70 17.93
N VAL A 162 0.38 4.09 18.05
CA VAL A 162 1.47 3.26 18.54
C VAL A 162 1.85 3.80 19.91
N THR A 163 1.52 3.04 20.95
CA THR A 163 1.57 3.48 22.35
C THR A 163 2.77 2.88 23.06
N ALA A 164 3.47 3.69 23.85
CA ALA A 164 4.55 3.23 24.72
C ALA A 164 4.05 3.11 26.16
N LEU A 165 4.23 1.94 26.77
CA LEU A 165 3.84 1.70 28.15
C LEU A 165 5.09 1.55 29.03
N THR A 166 5.07 2.20 30.19
CA THR A 166 5.99 1.90 31.29
C THR A 166 5.40 0.79 32.17
N GLN A 167 6.12 0.41 33.22
CA GLN A 167 5.56 -0.48 34.25
C GLN A 167 4.37 0.12 35.00
N ARG A 168 4.23 1.45 35.02
CA ARG A 168 3.28 2.15 35.90
C ARG A 168 2.11 2.77 35.14
N HIS A 169 2.34 3.25 33.92
CA HIS A 169 1.34 4.01 33.16
C HIS A 169 1.73 4.09 31.67
N LEU A 170 0.80 4.60 30.86
CA LEU A 170 1.01 4.98 29.47
C LEU A 170 1.99 6.17 29.40
N ALA A 171 3.14 5.98 28.75
CA ALA A 171 4.16 7.02 28.59
C ALA A 171 3.79 8.05 27.51
N GLY A 172 3.08 7.61 26.48
CA GLY A 172 2.69 8.44 25.34
C GLY A 172 2.39 7.61 24.10
N ALA A 173 2.17 8.30 22.98
CA ALA A 173 1.81 7.66 21.72
C ALA A 173 2.39 8.44 20.53
N VAL A 174 2.61 7.74 19.43
CA VAL A 174 2.74 8.33 18.10
C VAL A 174 1.61 7.80 17.23
N TYR A 175 1.26 8.54 16.18
CA TYR A 175 0.09 8.21 15.37
C TYR A 175 0.50 7.87 13.94
N LEU A 176 -0.09 6.81 13.39
CA LEU A 176 0.07 6.40 12.01
C LEU A 176 -1.16 6.86 11.23
N ARG A 177 -0.98 7.80 10.31
CA ARG A 177 -2.04 8.23 9.37
C ARG A 177 -1.89 7.47 8.07
N LEU A 178 -2.82 6.55 7.82
CA LEU A 178 -2.86 5.72 6.62
C LEU A 178 -3.55 6.49 5.49
N ILE A 179 -2.85 6.63 4.39
CA ILE A 179 -3.41 7.08 3.12
C ILE A 179 -3.46 5.92 2.13
N ASP A 180 -4.39 5.97 1.18
CA ASP A 180 -4.48 4.93 0.17
C ASP A 180 -3.34 5.04 -0.87
N PRO A 181 -2.93 3.92 -1.48
CA PRO A 181 -2.00 3.94 -2.59
C PRO A 181 -2.61 4.69 -3.78
N VAL A 182 -1.83 5.61 -4.37
CA VAL A 182 -2.26 6.46 -5.47
C VAL A 182 -1.22 6.43 -6.58
N LEU A 183 -1.68 6.21 -7.81
CA LEU A 183 -0.87 6.43 -9.01
C LEU A 183 -0.84 7.93 -9.31
N ARG A 184 0.34 8.54 -9.29
CA ARG A 184 0.51 9.94 -9.71
C ARG A 184 0.51 10.03 -11.23
N TYR A 185 1.32 9.19 -11.88
CA TYR A 185 1.33 8.98 -13.31
C TYR A 185 2.13 7.73 -13.69
N VAL A 186 1.92 7.26 -14.92
CA VAL A 186 2.77 6.28 -15.60
C VAL A 186 3.32 6.91 -16.88
N GLU A 187 4.58 6.66 -17.19
CA GLU A 187 5.15 6.87 -18.51
C GLU A 187 5.10 5.56 -19.29
N ILE A 188 4.47 5.60 -20.46
CA ILE A 188 4.44 4.48 -21.39
C ILE A 188 5.02 4.90 -22.74
N SER A 189 5.62 3.96 -23.46
CA SER A 189 5.97 4.12 -24.87
C SER A 189 5.04 3.28 -25.72
N ILE A 190 4.45 3.91 -26.74
CA ILE A 190 3.65 3.26 -27.78
C ILE A 190 4.39 3.45 -29.10
N ASN A 191 4.90 2.37 -29.69
CA ASN A 191 5.72 2.42 -30.91
C ASN A 191 6.90 3.43 -30.81
N GLY A 192 7.52 3.52 -29.63
CA GLY A 192 8.63 4.45 -29.35
C GLY A 192 8.21 5.88 -29.00
N GLN A 193 6.92 6.23 -29.10
CA GLN A 193 6.41 7.54 -28.66
C GLN A 193 6.00 7.49 -27.20
N LYS A 194 6.60 8.35 -26.37
CA LYS A 194 6.27 8.46 -24.94
C LYS A 194 4.94 9.16 -24.72
N ARG A 195 4.18 8.67 -23.74
CA ARG A 195 2.96 9.28 -23.22
C ARG A 195 2.95 9.19 -21.70
N VAL A 196 2.36 10.20 -21.06
CA VAL A 196 2.13 10.25 -19.62
C VAL A 196 0.65 10.07 -19.39
N LEU A 197 0.27 9.07 -18.59
CA LEU A 197 -1.12 8.77 -18.28
C LEU A 197 -1.35 8.79 -16.77
N ARG A 198 -2.55 9.18 -16.35
CA ARG A 198 -2.99 9.16 -14.95
C ARG A 198 -4.10 8.15 -14.72
N ASP A 199 -4.39 7.86 -13.44
CA ASP A 199 -5.49 7.00 -13.07
C ASP A 199 -6.82 7.49 -13.67
N GLY A 200 -7.59 6.57 -14.26
CA GLY A 200 -8.83 6.84 -14.99
C GLY A 200 -8.65 7.46 -16.39
N GLU A 201 -7.45 7.88 -16.78
CA GLU A 201 -7.21 8.45 -18.11
C GLU A 201 -7.28 7.35 -19.17
N ALA A 202 -8.19 7.51 -20.14
CA ALA A 202 -8.34 6.55 -21.22
C ALA A 202 -7.43 6.90 -22.40
N PHE A 203 -6.89 5.90 -23.08
CA PHE A 203 -6.17 6.10 -24.33
C PHE A 203 -6.58 5.09 -25.41
N GLN A 204 -6.36 5.49 -26.66
CA GLN A 204 -6.58 4.65 -27.83
C GLN A 204 -5.25 4.08 -28.32
N ALA A 205 -5.34 2.83 -28.74
CA ALA A 205 -4.25 1.99 -29.20
C ALA A 205 -4.71 1.19 -30.42
N LYS A 206 -3.80 0.79 -31.29
CA LYS A 206 -4.07 -0.22 -32.32
C LYS A 206 -3.67 -1.61 -31.82
N SER A 207 -4.24 -2.66 -32.42
CA SER A 207 -3.91 -4.05 -32.06
C SER A 207 -2.44 -4.41 -32.27
N GLU A 208 -1.78 -3.75 -33.21
CA GLU A 208 -0.39 -3.93 -33.60
C GLU A 208 0.60 -3.04 -32.83
N ASP A 209 0.09 -2.12 -32.01
CA ASP A 209 0.93 -1.22 -31.24
C ASP A 209 1.77 -2.00 -30.22
N GLN A 210 3.04 -1.61 -30.08
CA GLN A 210 3.94 -2.14 -29.07
C GLN A 210 3.94 -1.23 -27.84
N PHE A 211 3.54 -1.80 -26.71
CA PHE A 211 3.52 -1.13 -25.40
C PHE A 211 4.76 -1.45 -24.59
N LYS A 212 5.30 -0.42 -23.95
CA LYS A 212 6.30 -0.57 -22.90
C LYS A 212 5.95 0.38 -21.77
N VAL A 213 5.93 -0.12 -20.54
CA VAL A 213 5.87 0.74 -19.34
C VAL A 213 7.28 1.20 -19.05
N ASP A 214 7.54 2.50 -19.20
CA ASP A 214 8.86 3.07 -18.97
C ASP A 214 9.07 3.41 -17.49
N GLN A 215 8.05 4.01 -16.86
CA GLN A 215 8.15 4.47 -15.47
C GLN A 215 6.78 4.49 -14.79
N VAL A 216 6.74 4.12 -13.51
CA VAL A 216 5.53 4.21 -12.67
C VAL A 216 5.84 5.10 -11.48
N ILE A 217 5.09 6.18 -11.30
CA ILE A 217 5.24 7.12 -10.19
C ILE A 217 4.00 7.09 -9.29
N THR A 218 4.20 6.77 -8.01
CA THR A 218 3.14 6.61 -7.00
C THR A 218 3.48 7.39 -5.72
N ASN A 219 2.58 7.36 -4.73
CA ASN A 219 2.90 7.79 -3.36
C ASN A 219 3.55 6.68 -2.51
N ILE A 220 3.73 5.47 -3.05
CA ILE A 220 4.29 4.33 -2.32
C ILE A 220 5.81 4.53 -2.21
N GLU A 221 6.35 4.38 -1.00
CA GLU A 221 7.79 4.47 -0.78
C GLU A 221 8.47 3.20 -1.29
N GLY A 222 9.15 3.31 -2.44
CA GLY A 222 9.74 2.18 -3.16
C GLY A 222 8.79 1.61 -4.23
N THR A 223 9.33 0.88 -5.21
CA THR A 223 8.57 0.35 -6.36
C THR A 223 8.52 -1.17 -6.43
N SER A 224 9.21 -1.88 -5.53
CA SER A 224 9.36 -3.35 -5.59
C SER A 224 8.05 -4.12 -5.35
N ASP A 225 7.05 -3.49 -4.72
CA ASP A 225 5.72 -4.08 -4.46
C ASP A 225 4.66 -3.59 -5.46
N VAL A 226 5.05 -2.82 -6.48
CA VAL A 226 4.12 -2.38 -7.53
C VAL A 226 4.24 -3.29 -8.74
N SER A 227 3.12 -3.86 -9.18
CA SER A 227 3.03 -4.65 -10.40
C SER A 227 2.03 -4.05 -11.36
N VAL A 228 2.27 -4.26 -12.66
CA VAL A 228 1.39 -3.80 -13.74
C VAL A 228 0.85 -5.02 -14.46
N GLN A 229 -0.46 -5.05 -14.66
CA GLN A 229 -1.15 -6.10 -15.41
C GLN A 229 -2.03 -5.45 -16.47
N VAL A 230 -2.20 -6.11 -17.62
CA VAL A 230 -3.20 -5.73 -18.62
C VAL A 230 -4.26 -6.80 -18.65
N ALA A 231 -5.52 -6.41 -18.57
CA ALA A 231 -6.66 -7.32 -18.56
C ALA A 231 -7.81 -6.75 -19.41
N PRO A 232 -8.68 -7.60 -19.98
CA PRO A 232 -9.91 -7.13 -20.60
C PRO A 232 -10.79 -6.43 -19.54
N LEU A 233 -11.38 -5.30 -19.90
CA LEU A 233 -12.32 -4.57 -19.05
C LEU A 233 -13.72 -5.19 -19.12
N SER A 234 -14.09 -5.73 -20.28
CA SER A 234 -15.37 -6.40 -20.53
C SER A 234 -15.13 -7.69 -21.33
N GLU A 235 -15.81 -8.77 -20.95
CA GLU A 235 -15.83 -10.00 -21.76
C GLU A 235 -16.64 -9.83 -23.06
N GLN A 236 -17.55 -8.84 -23.09
CA GLN A 236 -18.45 -8.60 -24.21
C GLN A 236 -17.84 -7.68 -25.28
N ASP A 237 -16.92 -6.79 -24.89
CA ASP A 237 -16.22 -5.89 -25.80
C ASP A 237 -14.72 -6.26 -25.84
N PRO A 238 -14.29 -7.10 -26.81
CA PRO A 238 -12.91 -7.56 -26.90
C PRO A 238 -11.92 -6.45 -27.27
N GLN A 239 -12.42 -5.22 -27.54
CA GLN A 239 -11.59 -4.06 -27.83
C GLN A 239 -11.29 -3.22 -26.59
N VAL A 240 -11.88 -3.51 -25.42
CA VAL A 240 -11.69 -2.69 -24.23
C VAL A 240 -10.87 -3.43 -23.18
N PHE A 241 -9.73 -2.86 -22.86
CA PHE A 241 -8.77 -3.35 -21.87
C PHE A 241 -8.57 -2.32 -20.77
N GLU A 242 -7.91 -2.73 -19.70
CA GLU A 242 -7.39 -1.83 -18.70
C GLU A 242 -5.99 -2.27 -18.27
N MET A 243 -5.12 -1.28 -18.09
CA MET A 243 -3.87 -1.46 -17.38
C MET A 243 -4.13 -1.26 -15.89
N ARG A 244 -3.96 -2.33 -15.11
CA ARG A 244 -4.15 -2.37 -13.66
C ARG A 244 -2.81 -2.20 -12.96
N PHE A 245 -2.76 -1.32 -11.98
CA PHE A 245 -1.62 -1.17 -11.08
C PHE A 245 -1.98 -1.80 -9.75
N LEU A 246 -1.19 -2.78 -9.32
CA LEU A 246 -1.47 -3.57 -8.14
C LEU A 246 -0.36 -3.41 -7.11
N ARG A 247 -0.75 -3.42 -5.84
CA ARG A 247 0.13 -3.50 -4.68
C ARG A 247 -0.30 -4.69 -3.83
N SER A 248 0.61 -5.63 -3.55
CA SER A 248 0.27 -6.86 -2.79
C SER A 248 -1.00 -7.57 -3.32
N GLY A 249 -1.20 -7.57 -4.65
CA GLY A 249 -2.36 -8.17 -5.32
C GLY A 249 -3.65 -7.33 -5.34
N GLN A 250 -3.68 -6.17 -4.68
CA GLN A 250 -4.84 -5.26 -4.71
C GLN A 250 -4.65 -4.17 -5.77
N VAL A 251 -5.66 -3.98 -6.62
CA VAL A 251 -5.66 -2.91 -7.64
C VAL A 251 -5.87 -1.56 -6.96
N PHE A 252 -4.98 -0.60 -7.21
CA PHE A 252 -5.08 0.77 -6.68
C PHE A 252 -5.19 1.86 -7.76
N ALA A 253 -4.94 1.52 -9.03
CA ALA A 253 -5.17 2.41 -10.16
C ALA A 253 -5.46 1.62 -11.43
N ARG A 254 -6.19 2.25 -12.36
CA ARG A 254 -6.66 1.67 -13.62
C ARG A 254 -6.54 2.70 -14.75
N ILE A 255 -5.99 2.28 -15.88
CA ILE A 255 -5.92 3.10 -17.09
C ILE A 255 -6.70 2.36 -18.18
N PRO A 256 -7.91 2.82 -18.53
CA PRO A 256 -8.69 2.24 -19.61
C PRO A 256 -7.96 2.37 -20.95
N MET A 257 -8.06 1.35 -21.78
CA MET A 257 -7.48 1.31 -23.11
C MET A 257 -8.53 0.78 -24.10
N ARG A 258 -8.70 1.47 -25.23
CA ARG A 258 -9.55 0.99 -26.33
C ARG A 258 -8.68 0.66 -27.54
N LEU A 259 -8.79 -0.56 -28.04
CA LEU A 259 -8.16 -1.00 -29.27
C LEU A 259 -9.02 -0.60 -30.48
N GLY A 260 -8.47 0.23 -31.36
CA GLY A 260 -9.05 0.53 -32.67
C GLY A 260 -8.71 -0.54 -33.69
N SER A 261 -9.54 -0.65 -34.74
CA SER A 261 -9.18 -1.39 -35.95
C SER A 261 -8.05 -0.67 -36.68
N GLY A 262 -6.97 -1.40 -36.96
CA GLY A 262 -5.77 -0.91 -37.65
C GLY A 262 -6.02 -0.34 -39.02
#